data_AF-A0A6A8GLB8-F1
#
_entry.id   AF-A0A6A8GLB8-F1
#
_cell.length_a   1.000
_cell.length_b   1.000
_cell.length_c   1.000
_cell.angle_alpha   90.00
_cell.angle_beta   90.00
_cell.angle_gamma   90.00
#
_symmetry.space_group_name_H-M   'P 1'
#
loop_
_entity.id
_entity.type
_entity.pdbx_description
1 polymer ?
#
loop_
_entity_poly.entity_id
_entity_poly.type
_entity_poly.pdbx_seq_one_letter_code
_entity_poly.pdbx_strand_id
1 'polypeptide(L)' 'MAREVTCRDAGYDCDFVIRSENEDELIKFVQEHAKQTHDADMSSADIRNAWKTV' A
#
# COMPACT_ATOMS: atom_id res chain seq x y z
N MET A 1 4.86 8.57 13.75
CA MET A 1 4.90 7.10 13.61
C MET A 1 4.67 6.82 12.15
N ALA A 2 5.55 6.04 11.53
CA ALA A 2 5.42 5.76 10.11
C ALA A 2 4.49 4.57 9.88
N ARG A 3 3.92 4.52 8.69
CA ARG A 3 3.17 3.38 8.17
C ARG A 3 3.97 2.75 7.06
N GLU A 4 3.90 1.43 6.96
CA GLU A 4 4.56 0.66 5.91
C GLU A 4 3.56 -0.29 5.27
N VAL A 5 3.54 -0.35 3.94
CA VAL A 5 2.77 -1.33 3.16
C VAL A 5 3.74 -2.13 2.32
N THR A 6 3.59 -3.45 2.37
CA THR A 6 4.26 -4.39 1.48
C THR A 6 3.22 -5.09 0.63
N CYS A 7 3.38 -5.08 -0.69
CA CYS A 7 2.42 -5.73 -1.60
C CYS A 7 2.27 -7.23 -1.35
N ARG A 8 3.36 -7.88 -0.91
CA ARG A 8 3.33 -9.29 -0.49
C ARG A 8 2.42 -9.56 0.70
N ASP A 9 2.34 -8.65 1.67
CA ASP A 9 1.40 -8.76 2.78
C ASP A 9 -0.06 -8.57 2.32
N ALA A 10 -0.28 -7.83 1.23
CA ALA A 10 -1.59 -7.68 0.59
C ALA A 10 -1.97 -8.85 -0.34
N GLY A 11 -1.13 -9.90 -0.42
CA GLY A 11 -1.41 -11.11 -1.21
C GLY A 11 -0.94 -11.09 -2.66
N TYR A 12 -0.17 -10.07 -3.06
CA TYR A 12 0.41 -9.98 -4.40
C TYR A 12 1.83 -10.55 -4.43
N ASP A 13 2.21 -11.25 -5.50
CA ASP A 13 3.60 -11.65 -5.72
C ASP A 13 4.41 -10.46 -6.28
N CYS A 14 4.64 -9.46 -5.42
CA CYS A 14 5.29 -8.21 -5.74
C CYS A 14 6.17 -7.72 -4.58
N ASP A 15 7.40 -7.30 -4.90
CA ASP A 15 8.41 -6.84 -3.94
C ASP A 15 8.30 -5.35 -3.59
N PHE A 16 7.22 -4.68 -4.04
CA PHE A 16 7.00 -3.28 -3.71
C PHE A 16 6.74 -3.10 -2.21
N VAL A 17 7.52 -2.19 -1.62
CA VAL A 17 7.40 -1.75 -0.23
C VAL A 17 7.42 -0.22 -0.20
N ILE A 18 6.50 0.37 0.53
CA ILE A 18 6.48 1.81 0.76
C ILE A 18 6.30 2.10 2.25
N ARG A 19 7.05 3.08 2.74
CA ARG A 19 6.96 3.59 4.11
C ARG A 19 6.82 5.11 4.09
N SER A 20 5.85 5.64 4.83
CA SER A 20 5.69 7.08 5.00
C SER A 20 5.05 7.42 6.34
N GLU A 21 5.34 8.62 6.86
CA GLU A 21 4.61 9.20 7.99
C GLU A 21 3.31 9.86 7.57
N ASN A 22 3.15 10.15 6.27
CA ASN A 22 1.93 10.70 5.71
C ASN A 22 1.05 9.57 5.16
N GLU A 23 -0.03 9.32 5.88
CA GLU A 23 -0.98 8.25 5.57
C GLU A 23 -1.68 8.45 4.22
N ASP A 24 -2.08 9.68 3.87
CA ASP A 24 -2.77 9.98 2.62
C ASP A 24 -1.87 9.83 1.40
N GLU A 25 -0.60 10.24 1.54
CA GLU A 25 0.41 10.07 0.50
C GLU A 25 0.70 8.58 0.26
N LEU A 26 0.89 7.81 1.32
CA LEU A 26 1.10 6.37 1.22
C LEU A 26 -0.08 5.68 0.52
N ILE A 27 -1.31 6.00 0.94
CA ILE A 27 -2.52 5.42 0.32
C ILE A 27 -2.56 5.74 -1.17
N LYS A 28 -2.31 6.99 -1.56
CA LYS A 28 -2.31 7.40 -2.96
C LYS A 28 -1.29 6.62 -3.78
N PHE A 29 -0.06 6.46 -3.27
CA PHE A 29 0.98 5.69 -3.97
C PHE A 29 0.65 4.21 -4.10
N VAL A 30 0.09 3.59 -3.05
CA VAL A 30 -0.32 2.19 -3.11
C VAL A 30 -1.46 1.99 -4.12
N GLN A 31 -2.43 2.90 -4.17
CA GLN A 31 -3.51 2.85 -5.17
C GLN A 31 -2.97 2.99 -6.60
N GLU A 32 -2.06 3.93 -6.82
CA GLU A 32 -1.44 4.13 -8.12
C GLU A 32 -0.65 2.88 -8.55
N HIS A 33 0.13 2.30 -7.62
CA HIS A 33 0.89 1.08 -7.87
C HIS A 33 -0.02 -0.12 -8.19
N ALA A 34 -1.07 -0.33 -7.39
CA ALA A 34 -2.03 -1.42 -7.59
C ALA A 34 -2.70 -1.30 -8.97
N LYS A 35 -3.11 -0.10 -9.37
CA LYS A 35 -3.75 0.15 -10.65
C LYS A 35 -2.80 -0.03 -11.83
N GLN A 36 -1.58 0.51 -11.76
CA GLN A 36 -0.66 0.49 -12.91
C GLN A 36 0.08 -0.84 -13.07
N THR A 37 0.34 -1.55 -11.97
CA THR A 37 1.16 -2.78 -11.97
C THR A 37 0.32 -4.04 -11.95
N HIS A 38 -0.83 -4.01 -11.28
CA HIS A 38 -1.67 -5.19 -11.05
C HIS A 38 -3.06 -5.07 -11.69
N ASP A 39 -3.35 -3.96 -12.39
CA ASP A 39 -4.69 -3.63 -12.91
C ASP A 39 -5.78 -3.78 -11.83
N ALA A 40 -5.42 -3.49 -10.57
CA ALA A 40 -6.24 -3.72 -9.39
C ALA A 40 -6.61 -2.40 -8.73
N ASP A 41 -7.89 -2.22 -8.42
CA ASP A 41 -8.37 -1.10 -7.63
C ASP A 41 -8.43 -1.50 -6.14
N MET A 42 -7.63 -0.83 -5.31
CA MET A 42 -7.66 -0.99 -3.85
C MET A 42 -8.35 0.20 -3.18
N SER A 43 -9.24 -0.08 -2.23
CA SER A 43 -9.84 0.97 -1.41
C SER A 43 -8.84 1.48 -0.39
N SER A 44 -8.97 2.75 0.00
CA SER A 44 -8.21 3.30 1.14
C SER A 44 -8.41 2.50 2.43
N ALA A 45 -9.57 1.84 2.61
CA ALA A 45 -9.81 0.97 3.76
C ALA A 45 -8.95 -0.30 3.70
N ASP A 46 -8.84 -0.94 2.53
CA ASP A 46 -8.03 -2.15 2.34
C ASP A 46 -6.55 -1.85 2.62
N ILE A 47 -6.07 -0.71 2.13
CA ILE A 47 -4.68 -0.27 2.33
C ILE A 47 -4.39 0.00 3.80
N ARG A 48 -5.32 0.62 4.53
CA ARG A 48 -5.21 0.80 5.99
C ARG A 48 -5.29 -0.50 6.78
N ASN A 49 -5.91 -1.55 6.25
CA ASN A 49 -5.88 -2.87 6.87
C ASN A 49 -4.57 -3.62 6.59
N ALA A 50 -3.92 -3.33 5.45
CA ALA A 50 -2.68 -3.98 5.03
C ALA A 50 -1.41 -3.35 5.63
N TRP A 51 -1.45 -2.09 6.06
CA TRP A 51 -0.25 -1.41 6.56
C TRP A 51 0.16 -1.84 7.97
N LYS A 52 1.44 -1.63 8.29
CA LYS A 52 2.03 -1.87 9.62
C LYS A 52 2.53 -0.55 10.18
N THR A 53 2.48 -0.43 11.50
CA THR A 53 3.06 0.73 12.21
C THR A 53 4.53 0.46 12.49
N VAL A 54 5.41 1.37 12.06
CA VAL A 54 6.87 1.25 12.14
C VAL A 54 7.56 2.56 12.54
#